data_AF-E7AB73-F1
#
_entry.id   AF-E7AB73-F1
#
_cell.length_a   1.000
_cell.length_b   1.000
_cell.length_c   1.000
_cell.angle_alpha   90.00
_cell.angle_beta   90.00
_cell.angle_gamma   90.00
#
_symmetry.space_group_name_H-M   'P 1'
#
loop_
_entity.id
_entity.type
_entity.pdbx_description
1 polymer ?
#
loop_
_entity_poly.entity_id
_entity_poly.type
_entity_poly.pdbx_seq_one_letter_code
_entity_poly.pdbx_strand_id
1 'polypeptide(L)'
;MVETTQRSQNLNNNPNLSKKDVQVVERILSKNDLKALEMKDRYKQDGLYVLNFMSSPGSGKTTLLENLASFEDFKFCVIEGDLQTNRDADRLLKKNVVAQQITTGEACHLEAAMLEGAYDILKQKGAIAQSDYLIIENVGNLVCPSSYNLGAAMNIVLLSTPEGDDKALKYPSMFLCADAVVVSKADLMEVFNFRLSQVQEDMDKLKPGTPIFTLSSKDRTSLEAFKDFLVSRRAQNYQSDHIF
;
A
#
# COMPACT_ATOMS: atom_id res chain seq x y z
N MET A 1 23.17 12.27 18.20
CA MET A 1 22.11 13.20 17.77
C MET A 1 21.16 12.37 16.95
N VAL A 2 19.98 12.06 17.48
CA VAL A 2 18.98 11.26 16.76
C VAL A 2 18.47 12.14 15.63
N GLU A 3 18.72 11.76 14.38
CA GLU A 3 18.11 12.45 13.24
C GLU A 3 16.59 12.43 13.45
N THR A 4 16.00 13.60 13.58
CA THR A 4 14.56 13.74 13.72
C THR A 4 13.92 13.22 12.44
N THR A 5 13.24 12.07 12.51
CA THR A 5 12.58 11.46 11.35
C THR A 5 11.57 12.43 10.75
N GLN A 6 11.32 12.30 9.45
CA GLN A 6 10.37 13.16 8.75
C GLN A 6 8.98 13.13 9.41
N ARG A 7 8.56 11.98 9.95
CA ARG A 7 7.34 11.84 10.78
C ARG A 7 7.38 12.66 12.06
N SER A 8 8.47 12.64 12.83
CA SER A 8 8.60 13.51 14.01
C SER A 8 8.61 15.00 13.62
N GLN A 9 9.23 15.38 12.50
CA GLN A 9 9.17 16.76 12.01
C GLN A 9 7.73 17.17 11.62
N ASN A 10 7.01 16.31 10.91
CA ASN A 10 5.62 16.53 10.52
C ASN A 10 4.69 16.68 11.73
N LEU A 11 4.89 15.87 12.78
CA LEU A 11 4.11 15.98 14.03
C LEU A 11 4.38 17.30 14.75
N ASN A 12 5.64 17.70 14.87
CA ASN A 12 6.02 18.94 15.54
C ASN A 12 5.60 20.20 14.77
N ASN A 13 5.48 20.12 13.44
CA ASN A 13 5.05 21.22 12.59
C ASN A 13 3.53 21.30 12.40
N ASN A 14 2.76 20.37 12.99
CA ASN A 14 1.30 20.38 12.85
C ASN A 14 0.68 21.49 13.73
N PRO A 15 0.01 22.50 13.13
CA PRO A 15 -0.53 23.64 13.88
C PRO A 15 -1.69 23.26 14.80
N ASN A 16 -2.26 22.06 14.64
CA ASN A 16 -3.41 21.59 15.41
C ASN A 16 -3.02 20.69 16.60
N LEU A 17 -1.74 20.40 16.82
CA LEU A 17 -1.28 19.53 17.90
C LEU A 17 -0.55 20.32 18.98
N SER A 18 -0.88 20.06 20.25
CA SER A 18 -0.07 20.52 21.38
C SER A 18 1.15 19.61 21.57
N LYS A 19 2.14 20.07 22.34
CA LYS A 19 3.31 19.24 22.72
C LYS A 19 2.91 17.92 23.39
N LYS A 20 1.81 17.92 24.15
CA LYS A 20 1.31 16.72 24.82
C LYS A 20 0.71 15.75 23.80
N ASP A 21 -0.02 16.26 22.82
CA ASP A 21 -0.60 15.44 21.75
C ASP A 21 0.50 14.79 20.90
N VAL A 22 1.55 15.54 20.55
CA VAL A 22 2.72 15.00 19.83
C VAL A 22 3.34 13.83 20.60
N GLN A 23 3.59 13.95 21.90
CA GLN A 23 4.15 12.86 22.70
C GLN A 23 3.25 11.62 22.75
N VAL A 24 1.94 11.80 22.79
CA VAL A 24 0.98 10.68 22.77
C VAL A 24 1.02 10.00 21.40
N VAL A 25 1.00 10.77 20.33
CA VAL A 25 1.05 10.25 18.95
C VAL A 25 2.38 9.51 18.69
N GLU A 26 3.53 10.07 19.09
CA GLU A 26 4.83 9.41 18.95
C GLU A 26 4.90 8.06 19.68
N ARG A 27 4.30 7.96 20.87
CA ARG A 27 4.23 6.68 21.62
C ARG A 27 3.36 5.66 20.90
N ILE A 28 2.23 6.07 20.33
CA ILE A 28 1.34 5.18 19.55
C ILE A 28 2.08 4.66 18.32
N LEU A 29 2.73 5.55 17.56
CA LEU A 29 3.47 5.19 16.35
C LEU A 29 4.67 4.30 16.66
N SER A 30 5.40 4.57 17.75
CA SER A 30 6.49 3.69 18.22
C SER A 30 6.00 2.29 18.58
N LYS A 31 4.82 2.17 19.20
CA LYS A 31 4.20 0.86 19.51
C LYS A 31 3.81 0.13 18.22
N ASN A 32 3.26 0.86 17.24
CA ASN A 32 2.94 0.28 15.93
C ASN A 32 4.21 -0.25 15.23
N ASP A 33 5.32 0.49 15.26
CA ASP A 33 6.56 0.09 14.61
C ASP A 33 7.14 -1.21 15.21
N LEU A 34 7.09 -1.35 16.54
CA LEU A 34 7.45 -2.62 17.20
C LEU A 34 6.57 -3.78 16.71
N LYS A 35 5.25 -3.55 16.61
CA LYS A 35 4.33 -4.58 16.11
C LYS A 35 4.57 -4.90 14.62
N ALA A 36 4.93 -3.90 13.83
CA ALA A 36 5.27 -4.07 12.42
C ALA A 36 6.52 -4.94 12.22
N LEU A 37 7.52 -4.81 13.09
CA LEU A 37 8.69 -5.68 13.10
C LEU A 37 8.33 -7.13 13.45
N GLU A 38 7.49 -7.34 14.47
CA GLU A 38 6.98 -8.69 14.81
C GLU A 38 6.24 -9.32 13.62
N MET A 39 5.36 -8.56 12.97
CA MET A 39 4.63 -9.03 11.79
C MET A 39 5.57 -9.35 10.62
N LYS A 40 6.60 -8.52 10.39
CA LYS A 40 7.62 -8.76 9.37
C LYS A 40 8.35 -10.08 9.58
N ASP A 41 8.69 -10.41 10.83
CA ASP A 41 9.32 -11.70 11.16
C ASP A 41 8.37 -12.87 10.89
N ARG A 42 7.08 -12.74 11.20
CA ARG A 42 6.07 -13.76 10.88
C ARG A 42 5.93 -13.96 9.37
N TYR A 43 5.85 -12.87 8.59
CA TYR A 43 5.80 -12.94 7.14
C TYR A 43 6.99 -13.69 6.55
N LYS A 44 8.19 -13.39 7.05
CA LYS A 44 9.43 -14.03 6.63
C LYS A 44 9.46 -15.52 6.99
N GLN A 45 9.01 -15.89 8.19
CA GLN A 45 8.93 -17.30 8.62
C GLN A 45 8.02 -18.12 7.72
N ASP A 46 6.92 -17.54 7.24
CA ASP A 46 5.97 -18.19 6.33
C ASP A 46 6.33 -17.99 4.85
N GLY A 47 7.48 -17.38 4.52
CA GLY A 47 7.98 -17.25 3.15
C GLY A 47 7.23 -16.25 2.27
N LEU A 48 6.49 -15.32 2.86
CA LEU A 48 5.66 -14.35 2.15
C LEU A 48 6.44 -13.09 1.76
N TYR A 49 6.22 -12.64 0.53
CA TYR A 49 6.61 -11.30 0.11
C TYR A 49 5.42 -10.34 0.24
N VAL A 50 5.51 -9.40 1.18
CA VAL A 50 4.35 -8.58 1.59
C VAL A 50 4.30 -7.24 0.85
N LEU A 51 3.15 -6.95 0.26
CA LEU A 51 2.90 -5.70 -0.48
C LEU A 51 1.80 -4.91 0.22
N ASN A 52 2.01 -3.61 0.45
CA ASN A 52 1.00 -2.69 1.00
C ASN A 52 0.54 -1.74 -0.11
N PHE A 53 -0.71 -1.87 -0.53
CA PHE A 53 -1.32 -1.02 -1.57
C PHE A 53 -2.10 0.12 -0.93
N MET A 54 -1.69 1.36 -1.21
CA MET A 54 -2.29 2.59 -0.67
C MET A 54 -2.78 3.48 -1.81
N SER A 55 -3.89 4.19 -1.62
CA SER A 55 -4.47 5.05 -2.64
C SER A 55 -5.59 5.92 -2.08
N SER A 56 -6.14 6.84 -2.87
CA SER A 56 -7.47 7.41 -2.60
C SER A 56 -8.57 6.35 -2.73
N PRO A 57 -9.79 6.61 -2.23
CA PRO A 57 -10.96 5.79 -2.56
C PRO A 57 -11.18 5.73 -4.07
N GLY A 58 -11.43 4.53 -4.61
CA GLY A 58 -11.77 4.35 -6.03
C GLY A 58 -10.58 4.45 -7.01
N SER A 59 -9.33 4.52 -6.55
CA SER A 59 -8.16 4.52 -7.44
C SER A 59 -7.93 3.17 -8.13
N GLY A 60 -8.65 2.11 -7.76
CA GLY A 60 -8.68 0.83 -8.48
C GLY A 60 -7.82 -0.28 -7.89
N LYS A 61 -7.48 -0.23 -6.60
CA LYS A 61 -6.72 -1.29 -5.90
C LYS A 61 -7.36 -2.67 -6.08
N THR A 62 -8.61 -2.85 -5.67
CA THR A 62 -9.31 -4.15 -5.81
C THR A 62 -9.36 -4.62 -7.27
N THR A 63 -9.60 -3.71 -8.23
CA THR A 63 -9.62 -4.07 -9.65
C THR A 63 -8.24 -4.50 -10.15
N LEU A 64 -7.17 -3.88 -9.67
CA LEU A 64 -5.81 -4.35 -9.95
C LEU A 64 -5.60 -5.77 -9.41
N LEU A 65 -6.01 -6.05 -8.17
CA LEU A 65 -5.91 -7.39 -7.58
C LEU A 65 -6.75 -8.43 -8.33
N GLU A 66 -7.99 -8.11 -8.72
CA GLU A 66 -8.84 -8.99 -9.54
C GLU A 66 -8.17 -9.36 -10.88
N ASN A 67 -7.41 -8.45 -11.46
CA ASN A 67 -6.67 -8.71 -12.71
C ASN A 67 -5.37 -9.47 -12.46
N LEU A 68 -4.65 -9.18 -11.37
CA LEU A 68 -3.46 -9.92 -10.98
C LEU A 68 -3.77 -11.40 -10.70
N ALA A 69 -4.97 -11.70 -10.19
CA ALA A 69 -5.45 -13.07 -10.00
C ALA A 69 -5.56 -13.90 -11.29
N SER A 70 -5.53 -13.26 -12.47
CA SER A 70 -5.55 -13.96 -13.76
C SER A 70 -4.18 -14.50 -14.21
N PHE A 71 -3.11 -14.19 -13.48
CA PHE A 71 -1.76 -14.67 -13.76
C PHE A 71 -1.46 -15.87 -12.84
N GLU A 72 -1.34 -17.07 -13.41
CA GLU A 72 -1.13 -18.31 -12.66
C GLU A 72 0.21 -18.37 -11.91
N ASP A 73 1.21 -17.62 -12.39
CA ASP A 73 2.53 -17.46 -11.79
C ASP A 73 2.57 -16.44 -10.65
N PHE A 74 1.44 -15.80 -10.33
CA PHE A 74 1.33 -14.79 -9.29
C PHE A 74 0.34 -15.22 -8.19
N LYS A 75 0.81 -16.01 -7.23
CA LYS A 75 -0.02 -16.60 -6.16
C LYS A 75 -0.04 -15.72 -4.92
N PHE A 76 -1.22 -15.23 -4.55
CA PHE A 76 -1.36 -14.33 -3.41
C PHE A 76 -2.66 -14.54 -2.64
N CYS A 77 -2.62 -14.16 -1.36
CA CYS A 77 -3.81 -13.93 -0.54
C CYS A 77 -3.87 -12.46 -0.13
N VAL A 78 -5.05 -12.01 0.29
CA VAL A 78 -5.31 -10.59 0.56
C VAL A 78 -5.78 -10.35 1.99
N ILE A 79 -5.24 -9.33 2.64
CA ILE A 79 -5.89 -8.67 3.78
C ILE A 79 -6.48 -7.37 3.25
N GLU A 80 -7.79 -7.20 3.42
CA GLU A 80 -8.53 -6.03 2.94
C GLU A 80 -8.89 -5.14 4.14
N GLY A 81 -8.61 -3.84 4.04
CA GLY A 81 -9.01 -2.84 5.03
C GLY A 81 -10.04 -1.86 4.49
N ASP A 82 -11.28 -2.00 4.96
CA ASP A 82 -12.39 -1.09 4.67
C ASP A 82 -13.13 -0.73 5.97
N LEU A 83 -13.84 0.40 5.96
CA LEU A 83 -14.54 0.90 7.14
C LEU A 83 -15.66 -0.03 7.58
N GLN A 84 -16.44 -0.59 6.65
CA GLN A 84 -17.71 -1.26 6.98
C GLN A 84 -18.10 -2.44 6.08
N THR A 85 -17.65 -2.54 4.83
CA THR A 85 -18.22 -3.51 3.88
C THR A 85 -17.27 -4.64 3.52
N ASN A 86 -17.79 -5.83 3.24
CA ASN A 86 -17.01 -6.96 2.70
C ASN A 86 -16.94 -6.96 1.16
N ARG A 87 -17.29 -5.84 0.51
CA ARG A 87 -17.53 -5.82 -0.94
C ARG A 87 -16.29 -6.20 -1.74
N ASP A 88 -15.13 -5.73 -1.30
CA ASP A 88 -13.87 -5.98 -2.00
C ASP A 88 -13.35 -7.39 -1.72
N ALA A 89 -13.50 -7.90 -0.49
CA ALA A 89 -13.24 -9.31 -0.19
C ALA A 89 -14.14 -10.27 -1.01
N ASP A 90 -15.44 -9.98 -1.13
CA ASP A 90 -16.39 -10.80 -1.91
C ASP A 90 -16.07 -10.80 -3.41
N ARG A 91 -15.59 -9.67 -3.93
CA ARG A 91 -15.13 -9.53 -5.30
C ARG A 91 -13.91 -10.39 -5.58
N LEU A 92 -12.94 -10.39 -4.66
CA LEU A 92 -11.72 -11.19 -4.75
C LEU A 92 -12.02 -12.69 -4.64
N LEU A 93 -12.93 -13.09 -3.75
CA LEU A 93 -13.37 -14.48 -3.63
C LEU A 93 -13.98 -15.02 -4.94
N LYS A 94 -14.74 -14.21 -5.68
CA LYS A 94 -15.26 -14.57 -7.02
C LYS A 94 -14.16 -14.80 -8.07
N LYS A 95 -12.93 -14.33 -7.80
CA LYS A 95 -11.73 -14.57 -8.61
C LYS A 95 -10.84 -15.67 -8.03
N ASN A 96 -11.35 -16.46 -7.09
CA ASN A 96 -10.62 -17.51 -6.37
C ASN A 96 -9.43 -16.98 -5.55
N VAL A 97 -9.44 -15.71 -5.16
CA VAL A 97 -8.46 -15.12 -4.25
C VAL A 97 -9.00 -15.21 -2.84
N VAL A 98 -8.25 -15.85 -1.93
CA VAL A 98 -8.62 -15.88 -0.52
C VAL A 98 -8.30 -14.52 0.10
N ALA A 99 -9.35 -13.80 0.49
CA ALA A 99 -9.27 -12.50 1.12
C ALA A 99 -9.84 -12.53 2.54
N GLN A 100 -9.23 -11.78 3.45
CA GLN A 100 -9.72 -11.57 4.81
C GLN A 100 -9.93 -10.08 5.08
N GLN A 101 -11.19 -9.72 5.31
CA GLN A 101 -11.59 -8.37 5.70
C GLN A 101 -11.09 -8.04 7.11
N ILE A 102 -10.64 -6.80 7.28
CA ILE A 102 -10.56 -6.06 8.52
C ILE A 102 -11.57 -4.91 8.44
N THR A 103 -12.57 -4.91 9.31
CA THR A 103 -13.48 -3.78 9.47
C THR A 103 -12.83 -2.77 10.40
N THR A 104 -12.36 -1.64 9.86
CA THR A 104 -11.63 -0.63 10.65
C THR A 104 -12.56 0.24 11.50
N GLY A 105 -13.87 0.13 11.31
CA GLY A 105 -14.87 0.94 12.00
C GLY A 105 -14.82 2.37 11.50
N GLU A 106 -14.19 3.25 12.29
CA GLU A 106 -13.97 4.66 11.95
C GLU A 106 -12.51 4.96 11.60
N ALA A 107 -11.60 3.98 11.74
CA ALA A 107 -10.18 4.23 11.49
C ALA A 107 -9.89 4.40 9.98
N CYS A 108 -9.15 5.46 9.67
CA CYS A 108 -8.82 5.87 8.30
C CYS A 108 -7.60 5.16 7.69
N HIS A 109 -7.05 4.15 8.38
CA HIS A 109 -5.83 3.41 8.03
C HIS A 109 -5.83 2.05 8.74
N LEU A 110 -4.94 1.15 8.28
CA LEU A 110 -4.59 -0.08 9.00
C LEU A 110 -3.39 0.14 9.91
N GLU A 111 -3.39 -0.57 11.05
CA GLU A 111 -2.26 -0.68 11.97
C GLU A 111 -1.72 -2.11 11.96
N ALA A 112 -0.44 -2.31 12.30
CA ALA A 112 0.18 -3.64 12.30
C ALA A 112 -0.54 -4.63 13.25
N ALA A 113 -1.09 -4.14 14.36
CA ALA A 113 -1.86 -4.96 15.29
C ALA A 113 -3.18 -5.47 14.68
N MET A 114 -3.80 -4.73 13.76
CA MET A 114 -5.02 -5.15 13.09
C MET A 114 -4.76 -6.33 12.13
N LEU A 115 -3.56 -6.38 11.54
CA LEU A 115 -3.17 -7.43 10.60
C LEU A 115 -3.03 -8.79 11.25
N GLU A 116 -2.64 -8.85 12.51
CA GLU A 116 -2.35 -10.10 13.23
C GLU A 116 -3.53 -11.08 13.18
N GLY A 117 -4.73 -10.62 13.55
CA GLY A 117 -5.93 -11.47 13.53
C GLY A 117 -6.31 -11.94 12.12
N ALA A 118 -6.24 -11.04 11.13
CA ALA A 118 -6.55 -11.40 9.74
C ALA A 118 -5.53 -12.39 9.17
N TYR A 119 -4.26 -12.20 9.49
CA TYR A 119 -3.17 -13.09 9.12
C TYR A 119 -3.34 -14.49 9.72
N ASP A 120 -3.71 -14.59 11.00
CA ASP A 120 -3.97 -15.87 11.67
C ASP A 120 -5.12 -16.63 11.00
N ILE A 121 -6.19 -15.93 10.62
CA ILE A 121 -7.33 -16.54 9.91
C ILE A 121 -6.90 -17.03 8.52
N LEU A 122 -6.12 -16.24 7.76
CA LEU A 122 -5.60 -16.67 6.47
C LEU A 122 -4.68 -17.90 6.60
N LYS A 123 -3.87 -17.95 7.66
CA LYS A 123 -2.99 -19.08 7.96
C LYS A 123 -3.81 -20.34 8.28
N GLN A 124 -4.83 -20.23 9.12
CA GLN A 124 -5.73 -21.33 9.47
C GLN A 124 -6.51 -21.85 8.25
N LYS A 125 -6.90 -20.97 7.33
CA LYS A 125 -7.54 -21.33 6.06
C LYS A 125 -6.57 -21.98 5.06
N GLY A 126 -5.28 -22.09 5.39
CA GLY A 126 -4.25 -22.63 4.49
C GLY A 126 -3.89 -21.73 3.32
N ALA A 127 -4.37 -20.47 3.30
CA ALA A 127 -4.13 -19.53 2.20
C ALA A 127 -2.67 -19.06 2.16
N ILE A 128 -2.08 -18.85 3.35
CA ILE A 128 -0.67 -18.47 3.50
C ILE A 128 0.25 -19.52 2.89
N ALA A 129 0.02 -20.81 3.17
CA ALA A 129 0.84 -21.91 2.65
C ALA A 129 0.74 -22.08 1.12
N GLN A 130 -0.28 -21.50 0.49
CA GLN A 130 -0.51 -21.57 -0.96
C GLN A 130 -0.10 -20.29 -1.70
N SER A 131 0.44 -19.30 -1.00
CA SER A 131 0.73 -17.97 -1.53
C SER A 131 2.21 -17.65 -1.46
N ASP A 132 2.71 -16.98 -2.51
CA ASP A 132 4.04 -16.37 -2.53
C ASP A 132 4.02 -14.94 -1.97
N TYR A 133 2.85 -14.29 -2.08
CA TYR A 133 2.63 -12.91 -1.66
C TYR A 133 1.47 -12.80 -0.68
N LEU A 134 1.63 -11.89 0.28
CA LEU A 134 0.51 -11.35 1.04
C LEU A 134 0.31 -9.91 0.59
N ILE A 135 -0.86 -9.60 0.04
CA ILE A 135 -1.17 -8.23 -0.37
C ILE A 135 -2.13 -7.61 0.65
N ILE A 136 -1.74 -6.48 1.20
CA ILE A 136 -2.56 -5.66 2.08
C ILE A 136 -3.18 -4.56 1.22
N GLU A 137 -4.49 -4.66 0.98
CA GLU A 137 -5.27 -3.57 0.39
C GLU A 137 -5.65 -2.60 1.51
N ASN A 138 -4.94 -1.48 1.61
CA ASN A 138 -5.14 -0.51 2.69
C ASN A 138 -6.38 0.35 2.43
N VAL A 139 -6.87 0.99 3.49
CA VAL A 139 -8.00 1.93 3.42
C VAL A 139 -7.74 2.99 2.35
N GLY A 140 -8.77 3.38 1.60
CA GLY A 140 -8.70 4.46 0.62
C GLY A 140 -8.43 5.82 1.29
N ASN A 141 -7.16 6.17 1.48
CA ASN A 141 -6.71 7.42 2.06
C ASN A 141 -5.25 7.73 1.67
N LEU A 142 -4.98 8.94 1.17
CA LEU A 142 -3.62 9.41 0.80
C LEU A 142 -2.89 10.16 1.94
N VAL A 143 -3.40 10.12 3.16
CA VAL A 143 -2.86 10.85 4.31
C VAL A 143 -2.54 9.90 5.47
N CYS A 144 -3.55 9.28 6.08
CA CYS A 144 -3.35 8.50 7.31
C CYS A 144 -2.36 7.33 7.13
N PRO A 145 -2.46 6.49 6.07
CA PRO A 145 -1.67 5.26 5.98
C PRO A 145 -0.16 5.50 5.85
N SER A 146 0.27 6.69 5.40
CA SER A 146 1.69 7.01 5.25
C SER A 146 2.45 7.12 6.57
N SER A 147 1.77 7.06 7.72
CA SER A 147 2.38 7.16 9.05
C SER A 147 2.53 5.81 9.76
N TYR A 148 1.95 4.73 9.21
CA TYR A 148 1.82 3.45 9.88
C TYR A 148 2.55 2.34 9.12
N ASN A 149 3.67 1.90 9.69
CA ASN A 149 4.39 0.74 9.17
C ASN A 149 3.56 -0.54 9.39
N LEU A 150 3.46 -1.37 8.35
CA LEU A 150 2.75 -2.66 8.37
C LEU A 150 3.67 -3.87 8.25
N GLY A 151 4.99 -3.65 8.23
CA GLY A 151 6.01 -4.69 8.05
C GLY A 151 6.11 -5.17 6.59
N ALA A 152 5.56 -4.41 5.64
CA ALA A 152 5.57 -4.75 4.23
C ALA A 152 6.98 -4.68 3.62
N ALA A 153 7.25 -5.53 2.64
CA ALA A 153 8.46 -5.48 1.83
C ALA A 153 8.41 -4.31 0.84
N MET A 154 7.22 -3.97 0.33
CA MET A 154 7.01 -2.81 -0.53
C MET A 154 5.71 -2.08 -0.19
N ASN A 155 5.76 -0.76 -0.24
CA ASN A 155 4.65 0.16 -0.20
C ASN A 155 4.38 0.69 -1.61
N ILE A 156 3.20 0.44 -2.15
CA ILE A 156 2.83 0.79 -3.52
C ILE A 156 1.68 1.78 -3.46
N VAL A 157 1.86 2.93 -4.10
CA VAL A 157 0.86 4.00 -4.12
C VAL A 157 0.18 4.03 -5.49
N LEU A 158 -1.15 3.89 -5.51
CA LEU A 158 -1.93 4.11 -6.73
C LEU A 158 -2.42 5.57 -6.76
N LEU A 159 -2.19 6.22 -7.89
CA LEU A 159 -2.76 7.52 -8.25
C LEU A 159 -3.60 7.32 -9.51
N SER A 160 -4.92 7.44 -9.42
CA SER A 160 -5.74 7.31 -10.63
C SER A 160 -5.77 8.58 -11.44
N THR A 161 -5.79 8.42 -12.75
CA THR A 161 -5.87 9.53 -13.72
C THR A 161 -6.98 10.54 -13.39
N PRO A 162 -8.23 10.15 -13.03
CA PRO A 162 -9.28 11.09 -12.67
C PRO A 162 -9.03 11.93 -11.41
N GLU A 163 -8.06 11.56 -10.57
CA GLU A 163 -7.71 12.35 -9.38
C GLU A 163 -6.93 13.62 -9.78
N GLY A 164 -6.22 13.61 -10.91
CA GLY A 164 -5.37 14.71 -11.38
C GLY A 164 -3.87 14.46 -11.14
N ASP A 165 -3.04 15.08 -11.97
CA ASP A 165 -1.59 14.88 -12.06
C ASP A 165 -0.78 15.68 -11.01
N ASP A 166 -1.45 16.48 -10.18
CA ASP A 166 -0.86 17.35 -9.15
C ASP A 166 -0.77 16.71 -7.75
N LYS A 167 -1.16 15.44 -7.63
CA LYS A 167 -1.37 14.80 -6.32
C LYS A 167 -0.08 14.44 -5.59
N ALA A 168 1.01 14.20 -6.30
CA ALA A 168 2.29 13.85 -5.70
C ALA A 168 2.75 14.90 -4.67
N LEU A 169 2.83 16.17 -5.07
CA LEU A 169 3.21 17.28 -4.18
C LEU A 169 2.09 17.69 -3.20
N LYS A 170 0.82 17.36 -3.48
CA LYS A 170 -0.27 17.60 -2.52
C LYS A 170 -0.28 16.63 -1.35
N TYR A 171 0.22 15.40 -1.56
CA TYR A 171 0.26 14.34 -0.54
C TYR A 171 1.69 13.79 -0.36
N PRO A 172 2.69 14.65 -0.10
CA PRO A 172 4.09 14.29 -0.23
C PRO A 172 4.49 13.13 0.70
N SER A 173 3.96 13.09 1.93
CA SER A 173 4.22 12.00 2.88
C SER A 173 3.85 10.61 2.34
N MET A 174 2.77 10.51 1.56
CA MET A 174 2.36 9.25 0.94
C MET A 174 3.29 8.85 -0.21
N PHE A 175 3.68 9.79 -1.06
CA PHE A 175 4.55 9.50 -2.19
C PHE A 175 6.01 9.27 -1.77
N LEU A 176 6.45 9.80 -0.64
CA LEU A 176 7.76 9.53 -0.05
C LEU A 176 7.88 8.12 0.53
N CYS A 177 6.79 7.52 1.02
CA CYS A 177 6.81 6.13 1.48
C CYS A 177 6.72 5.11 0.34
N ALA A 178 6.35 5.53 -0.88
CA ALA A 178 6.19 4.65 -2.03
C ALA A 178 7.54 4.05 -2.50
N ASP A 179 7.56 2.73 -2.70
CA ASP A 179 8.61 2.00 -3.41
C ASP A 179 8.31 1.87 -4.91
N ALA A 180 7.04 2.08 -5.29
CA ALA A 180 6.59 2.23 -6.66
C ALA A 180 5.28 3.04 -6.69
N VAL A 181 5.08 3.80 -7.76
CA VAL A 181 3.83 4.52 -8.04
C VAL A 181 3.14 3.89 -9.23
N VAL A 182 1.84 3.64 -9.12
CA VAL A 182 1.00 3.15 -10.20
C VAL A 182 0.02 4.25 -10.59
N VAL A 183 0.20 4.82 -11.78
CA VAL A 183 -0.78 5.71 -12.39
C VAL A 183 -1.88 4.85 -13.02
N SER A 184 -2.98 4.67 -12.29
CA SER A 184 -4.07 3.78 -12.69
C SER A 184 -5.09 4.48 -13.59
N LYS A 185 -5.92 3.67 -14.26
CA LYS A 185 -6.90 4.12 -15.26
C LYS A 185 -6.23 4.94 -16.38
N ALA A 186 -5.05 4.51 -16.80
CA ALA A 186 -4.23 5.21 -17.79
C ALA A 186 -4.95 5.40 -19.15
N ASP A 187 -5.97 4.58 -19.44
CA ASP A 187 -6.85 4.73 -20.60
C ASP A 187 -7.66 6.04 -20.58
N LEU A 188 -7.71 6.76 -19.46
CA LEU A 188 -8.43 8.02 -19.32
C LEU A 188 -7.53 9.26 -19.40
N MET A 189 -6.21 9.12 -19.63
CA MET A 189 -5.27 10.25 -19.54
C MET A 189 -5.64 11.39 -20.48
N GLU A 190 -5.97 11.08 -21.73
CA GLU A 190 -6.37 12.07 -22.72
C GLU A 190 -7.64 12.82 -22.30
N VAL A 191 -8.64 12.09 -21.78
CA VAL A 191 -9.93 12.67 -21.34
C VAL A 191 -9.77 13.69 -20.22
N PHE A 192 -8.80 13.47 -19.32
CA PHE A 192 -8.53 14.35 -18.19
C PHE A 192 -7.39 15.37 -18.45
N ASN A 193 -6.80 15.38 -19.65
CA ASN A 193 -5.57 16.12 -19.95
C ASN A 193 -4.46 15.85 -18.92
N PHE A 194 -4.39 14.61 -18.43
CA PHE A 194 -3.47 14.20 -17.39
C PHE A 194 -2.04 14.14 -17.94
N ARG A 195 -1.11 14.85 -17.31
CA ARG A 195 0.29 14.88 -17.72
C ARG A 195 1.11 13.93 -16.86
N LEU A 196 1.43 12.76 -17.42
CA LEU A 196 2.35 11.82 -16.77
C LEU A 196 3.70 12.47 -16.43
N SER A 197 4.17 13.42 -17.26
CA SER A 197 5.39 14.17 -17.01
C SER A 197 5.34 14.97 -15.71
N GLN A 198 4.17 15.52 -15.34
CA GLN A 198 4.02 16.26 -14.07
C GLN A 198 4.23 15.34 -12.88
N VAL A 199 3.67 14.12 -12.92
CA VAL A 199 3.87 13.12 -11.86
C VAL A 199 5.34 12.72 -11.77
N GLN A 200 6.01 12.53 -12.91
CA GLN A 200 7.44 12.20 -12.94
C GLN A 200 8.29 13.34 -12.33
N GLU A 201 8.09 14.58 -12.78
CA GLU A 201 8.81 15.75 -12.27
C GLU A 201 8.62 15.95 -10.76
N ASP A 202 7.41 15.67 -10.25
CA ASP A 202 7.11 15.79 -8.83
C ASP A 202 7.71 14.64 -8.01
N MET A 203 7.70 13.42 -8.54
CA MET A 203 8.38 12.29 -7.93
C MET A 203 9.91 12.46 -7.93
N ASP A 204 10.49 13.06 -8.97
CA ASP A 204 11.91 13.36 -9.02
C ASP A 204 12.34 14.40 -7.98
N LYS A 205 11.43 15.29 -7.58
CA LYS A 205 11.67 16.22 -6.46
C LYS A 205 11.52 15.55 -5.09
N LEU A 206 10.54 14.65 -4.95
CA LEU A 206 10.22 14.01 -3.68
C LEU A 206 11.14 12.82 -3.37
N LYS A 207 11.18 11.84 -4.26
CA LYS A 207 11.91 10.58 -4.11
C LYS A 207 12.43 10.11 -5.48
N PRO A 208 13.56 10.68 -5.96
CA PRO A 208 14.13 10.34 -7.24
C PRO A 208 14.35 8.84 -7.41
N GLY A 209 14.11 8.32 -8.62
CA GLY A 209 14.30 6.91 -8.95
C GLY A 209 13.16 5.98 -8.51
N THR A 210 12.08 6.51 -7.93
CA THR A 210 10.86 5.74 -7.67
C THR A 210 10.22 5.33 -9.02
N PRO A 211 10.07 4.03 -9.32
CA PRO A 211 9.49 3.60 -10.58
C PRO A 211 8.00 3.97 -10.67
N ILE A 212 7.60 4.47 -11.83
CA ILE A 212 6.21 4.85 -12.15
C ILE A 212 5.68 3.93 -13.25
N PHE A 213 4.53 3.30 -12.99
CA PHE A 213 3.84 2.43 -13.93
C PHE A 213 2.54 3.06 -14.39
N THR A 214 2.32 3.14 -15.70
CA THR A 214 1.01 3.47 -16.27
C THR A 214 0.21 2.19 -16.43
N LEU A 215 -0.96 2.11 -15.77
CA LEU A 215 -1.75 0.90 -15.73
C LEU A 215 -3.20 1.16 -16.13
N SER A 216 -3.70 0.34 -17.05
CA SER A 216 -5.13 0.26 -17.35
C SER A 216 -5.62 -1.16 -17.14
N SER A 217 -6.79 -1.33 -16.51
CA SER A 217 -7.45 -2.63 -16.40
C SER A 217 -7.91 -3.18 -17.77
N LYS A 218 -7.84 -2.36 -18.83
CA LYS A 218 -8.15 -2.74 -20.21
C LYS A 218 -6.90 -3.12 -21.02
N ASP A 219 -5.71 -2.94 -20.44
CA ASP A 219 -4.45 -3.28 -21.10
C ASP A 219 -3.70 -4.36 -20.31
N ARG A 220 -3.75 -5.59 -20.84
CA ARG A 220 -3.06 -6.74 -20.26
C ARG A 220 -1.55 -6.55 -20.21
N THR A 221 -0.96 -5.84 -21.18
CA THR A 221 0.49 -5.61 -21.23
C THR A 221 0.94 -4.77 -20.03
N SER A 222 0.17 -3.73 -19.69
CA SER A 222 0.46 -2.90 -18.50
C SER A 222 0.36 -3.70 -17.19
N LEU A 223 -0.62 -4.61 -17.10
CA LEU A 223 -0.79 -5.50 -15.94
C LEU A 223 0.36 -6.50 -15.82
N GLU A 224 0.78 -7.09 -16.94
CA GLU A 224 1.89 -8.04 -17.01
C GLU A 224 3.22 -7.37 -16.65
N ALA A 225 3.50 -6.19 -17.19
CA ALA A 225 4.70 -5.42 -16.85
C ALA A 225 4.79 -5.09 -15.35
N PHE A 226 3.66 -4.73 -14.73
CA PHE A 226 3.61 -4.49 -13.29
C PHE A 226 3.77 -5.78 -12.48
N LYS A 227 3.12 -6.88 -12.88
CA LYS A 227 3.29 -8.20 -12.25
C LYS A 227 4.74 -8.65 -12.31
N ASP A 228 5.39 -8.54 -13.47
CA ASP A 228 6.79 -8.93 -13.68
C ASP A 228 7.75 -8.10 -12.82
N PHE A 229 7.46 -6.82 -12.63
CA PHE A 229 8.19 -5.98 -11.68
C PHE A 229 8.08 -6.53 -10.25
N LEU A 230 6.88 -6.88 -9.78
CA LEU A 230 6.68 -7.46 -8.44
C LEU A 230 7.43 -8.80 -8.29
N VAL A 231 7.37 -9.66 -9.30
CA VAL A 231 8.11 -10.93 -9.35
C VAL A 231 9.62 -10.71 -9.28
N SER A 232 10.14 -9.76 -10.06
CA SER A 232 11.56 -9.39 -10.03
C SER A 232 11.98 -8.85 -8.66
N ARG A 233 11.15 -8.03 -8.02
CA ARG A 233 11.44 -7.47 -6.68
C ARG A 233 11.47 -8.54 -5.61
N ARG A 234 10.53 -9.50 -5.65
CA ARG A 234 10.56 -10.67 -4.77
C ARG A 234 11.80 -11.53 -5.00
N ALA A 235 12.18 -11.79 -6.25
CA ALA A 235 13.37 -12.58 -6.58
C ALA A 235 14.67 -11.92 -6.06
N GLN A 236 14.71 -10.58 -6.06
CA GLN A 236 15.79 -9.80 -5.45
C GLN A 236 15.70 -9.71 -3.92
N ASN A 237 14.61 -10.21 -3.33
CA ASN A 237 14.23 -10.01 -1.93
C ASN A 237 14.34 -8.54 -1.51
N TYR A 238 13.84 -7.63 -2.36
CA TYR A 238 13.79 -6.21 -2.01
C TYR A 238 12.99 -6.02 -0.73
N GLN A 239 13.50 -5.21 0.19
CA GLN A 239 12.82 -4.84 1.41
C GLN A 239 12.96 -3.35 1.54
N SER A 240 11.84 -2.63 1.54
CA SER A 240 11.82 -1.19 1.72
C SER A 240 12.62 -0.82 2.96
N ASP A 241 13.50 0.16 2.80
CA ASP A 241 14.25 0.81 3.86
C ASP A 241 13.53 2.06 4.39
N HIS A 242 12.30 2.31 3.91
CA HIS A 242 11.52 3.46 4.37
C HIS A 242 11.28 3.39 5.88
N ILE A 243 11.71 4.44 6.57
CA ILE A 243 11.47 4.65 7.99
C ILE A 243 10.26 5.56 8.08
N PHE A 244 9.15 4.99 8.56
CA PHE A 244 7.93 5.72 8.85
C PHE A 244 8.18 6.75 9.95
#